data_AF-A0A820LVY7-F1
#
_entry.id   AF-A0A820LVY7-F1
#
_cell.length_a   1.000
_cell.length_b   1.000
_cell.length_c   1.000
_cell.angle_alpha   90.00
_cell.angle_beta   90.00
_cell.angle_gamma   90.00
#
_symmetry.space_group_name_H-M   'P 1'
#
loop_
_entity.id
_entity.type
_entity.pdbx_description
1 polymer ?
#
loop_
_entity_poly.entity_id
_entity_poly.type
_entity_poly.pdbx_seq_one_letter_code
_entity_poly.pdbx_strand_id
1 'polypeptide(L)'
;QQYYESDSYRLKAEYAVKNRIKCIHCLMEEKFQPKSWLGITKGSNVHIDFSSEDDFDESFEQLIRQITFIEKQLSIQPRKFY
;
A
#
# COMPACT_ATOMS: atom_id res chain seq x y z
N GLN A 1 5.98 -7.07 -18.41
CA GLN A 1 4.71 -7.46 -17.76
C GLN A 1 4.38 -6.37 -16.76
N GLN A 2 3.26 -5.67 -16.92
CA GLN A 2 2.94 -4.51 -16.09
C GLN A 2 2.31 -4.96 -14.76
N TYR A 3 2.64 -4.30 -13.65
CA TYR A 3 2.23 -4.72 -12.30
C TYR A 3 0.71 -4.89 -12.17
N TYR A 4 -0.06 -4.00 -12.78
CA TYR A 4 -1.53 -4.01 -12.71
C TYR A 4 -2.20 -5.09 -13.56
N GLU A 5 -1.47 -5.73 -14.49
CA GLU A 5 -2.02 -6.74 -15.42
C GLU A 5 -1.82 -8.18 -14.94
N SER A 6 -1.05 -8.38 -13.86
CA SER A 6 -0.71 -9.71 -13.39
C SER A 6 -1.79 -10.30 -12.48
N ASP A 7 -2.35 -11.44 -12.89
CA ASP A 7 -3.36 -12.18 -12.11
C ASP A 7 -2.87 -12.61 -10.72
N SER A 8 -1.58 -12.95 -10.60
CA SER A 8 -1.01 -13.34 -9.31
C SER A 8 -1.03 -12.19 -8.31
N TYR A 9 -0.77 -10.96 -8.75
CA TYR A 9 -0.80 -9.77 -7.90
C TYR A 9 -2.22 -9.31 -7.62
N ARG A 10 -3.12 -9.42 -8.60
CA ARG A 10 -4.56 -9.22 -8.39
C ARG A 10 -5.09 -10.11 -7.27
N LEU A 11 -4.80 -11.41 -7.32
CA LEU A 11 -5.26 -12.37 -6.30
C LEU A 11 -4.70 -12.03 -4.90
N LYS A 12 -3.43 -11.63 -4.80
CA LYS A 12 -2.82 -11.17 -3.53
C LYS A 12 -3.49 -9.91 -2.99
N ALA A 13 -3.82 -8.97 -3.86
CA ALA A 13 -4.49 -7.73 -3.47
C ALA A 13 -5.93 -7.98 -3.02
N GLU A 14 -6.68 -8.82 -3.73
CA GLU A 14 -8.01 -9.26 -3.31
C GLU A 14 -7.96 -9.98 -1.95
N TYR A 15 -6.97 -10.85 -1.74
CA TYR A 15 -6.74 -11.50 -0.44
C TYR A 15 -6.45 -10.47 0.68
N ALA A 16 -5.60 -9.48 0.42
CA ALA A 16 -5.27 -8.44 1.38
C ALA A 16 -6.51 -7.62 1.78
N VAL A 17 -7.33 -7.22 0.81
CA VAL A 17 -8.60 -6.51 1.05
C VAL A 17 -9.57 -7.38 1.85
N LYS A 18 -9.77 -8.64 1.43
CA LYS A 18 -10.68 -9.58 2.11
C LYS A 18 -10.31 -9.78 3.58
N ASN A 19 -9.01 -9.89 3.88
CA ASN A 19 -8.51 -10.12 5.24
C ASN A 19 -8.24 -8.82 6.01
N ARG A 20 -8.56 -7.65 5.44
CA ARG A 20 -8.30 -6.33 6.03
C ARG A 20 -6.84 -6.15 6.46
N ILE A 21 -5.91 -6.72 5.67
CA ILE A 21 -4.48 -6.55 5.87
C ILE A 21 -4.17 -5.06 5.72
N LYS A 22 -3.37 -4.53 6.63
CA LYS A 22 -2.92 -3.14 6.55
C LYS A 22 -1.93 -3.03 5.38
N CYS A 23 -2.28 -2.21 4.39
CA CYS A 23 -1.45 -1.95 3.22
C CYS A 23 -0.97 -0.49 3.23
N ILE A 24 0.29 -0.27 2.88
CA ILE A 24 0.83 1.05 2.55
C ILE A 24 0.93 1.09 1.02
N HIS A 25 0.33 2.10 0.41
CA HIS A 25 0.39 2.29 -1.04
C HIS A 25 1.48 3.30 -1.38
N CYS A 26 2.40 2.90 -2.25
CA CYS A 26 3.44 3.75 -2.80
C CYS A 26 3.16 4.02 -4.28
N LEU A 27 3.19 5.27 -4.70
CA LEU A 27 3.13 5.67 -6.11
C LEU A 27 4.56 5.79 -6.62
N MET A 28 4.95 4.94 -7.56
CA MET A 28 6.33 4.93 -8.10
C MET A 28 6.45 5.71 -9.42
N GLU A 29 5.33 5.96 -10.10
CA GLU A 29 5.30 6.58 -11.41
C GLU A 29 4.36 7.78 -11.40
N GLU A 30 4.85 8.90 -11.93
CA GLU A 30 4.12 10.16 -11.91
C GLU A 30 2.87 10.00 -12.79
N LYS A 31 1.73 10.51 -12.32
CA LYS A 31 0.44 10.43 -13.03
C LYS A 31 -0.08 9.00 -13.27
N PHE A 32 0.49 7.97 -12.62
CA PHE A 32 -0.04 6.61 -12.74
C PHE A 32 -1.48 6.55 -12.22
N GLN A 33 -2.40 6.28 -13.13
CA GLN A 33 -3.81 6.10 -12.82
C GLN A 33 -4.06 4.63 -12.49
N PRO A 34 -4.37 4.28 -11.23
CA PRO A 34 -4.65 2.89 -10.88
C PRO A 34 -5.88 2.41 -11.65
N LYS A 35 -5.69 1.45 -12.55
CA LYS A 35 -6.76 0.80 -13.31
C LYS A 35 -7.19 -0.49 -12.60
N SER A 36 -8.45 -0.89 -12.82
CA SER A 36 -8.97 -2.19 -12.38
C SER A 36 -8.86 -2.39 -10.85
N TRP A 37 -8.39 -3.57 -10.41
CA TRP A 37 -8.30 -3.98 -9.00
C TRP A 37 -7.45 -3.06 -8.12
N LEU A 38 -6.45 -2.37 -8.67
CA LEU A 38 -5.66 -1.38 -7.93
C LEU A 38 -6.51 -0.18 -7.45
N GLY A 39 -7.53 0.21 -8.22
CA GLY A 39 -8.41 1.30 -7.84
C GLY A 39 -9.39 0.91 -6.73
N ILE A 40 -9.80 -0.36 -6.70
CA ILE A 40 -10.72 -0.91 -5.70
C ILE A 40 -10.00 -1.14 -4.36
N THR A 41 -8.72 -1.53 -4.39
CA THR A 41 -7.91 -1.71 -3.17
C THR A 41 -7.48 -0.37 -2.55
N LYS A 42 -7.34 0.69 -3.36
CA LYS A 42 -6.96 2.07 -2.95
C LYS A 42 -8.10 2.83 -2.26
N GLY A 43 -8.92 2.14 -1.45
CA GLY A 43 -9.93 2.79 -0.60
C GLY A 43 -9.26 3.86 0.27
N SER A 44 -9.66 5.12 0.08
CA SER A 44 -8.99 6.36 0.52
C SER A 44 -7.69 6.69 -0.23
N ASN A 45 -7.62 7.91 -0.77
CA ASN A 45 -6.58 8.42 -1.68
C ASN A 45 -5.15 8.52 -1.09
N VAL A 46 -4.89 7.94 0.08
CA VAL A 46 -3.62 8.09 0.80
C VAL A 46 -2.58 7.14 0.19
N HIS A 47 -1.64 7.72 -0.53
CA HIS A 47 -0.45 7.05 -1.02
C HIS A 47 0.76 7.93 -0.71
N ILE A 48 1.91 7.29 -0.56
CA ILE A 48 3.20 7.96 -0.45
C ILE A 48 3.76 8.08 -1.86
N ASP A 49 4.11 9.28 -2.28
CA ASP A 49 4.55 9.56 -3.64
C ASP A 49 6.07 9.43 -3.76
N PHE A 50 6.53 8.37 -4.41
CA PHE A 50 7.93 8.13 -4.75
C PHE A 50 8.22 8.40 -6.23
N SER A 51 7.28 9.02 -6.97
CA SER A 51 7.45 9.28 -8.39
C SER A 51 8.35 10.47 -8.70
N SER A 52 8.56 11.36 -7.73
CA SER A 52 9.49 12.48 -7.78
C SER A 52 10.82 12.06 -7.16
N GLU A 53 11.92 12.19 -7.92
CA GLU A 53 13.27 11.90 -7.41
C GLU A 53 13.73 12.95 -6.38
N ASP A 54 13.26 14.20 -6.52
CA ASP A 54 13.64 15.32 -5.67
C ASP A 54 13.07 15.20 -4.24
N ASP A 55 12.00 14.42 -4.07
CA ASP A 55 11.26 14.27 -2.80
C ASP A 55 11.51 12.92 -2.11
N PHE A 56 12.50 12.14 -2.58
CA PHE A 56 12.72 10.77 -2.09
C PHE A 56 12.88 10.70 -0.56
N ASP A 57 13.70 11.58 0.02
CA ASP A 57 13.97 11.58 1.46
C ASP A 57 12.71 11.88 2.27
N GLU A 58 11.88 12.84 1.81
CA GLU A 58 10.60 13.16 2.45
C GLU A 58 9.64 11.98 2.38
N SER A 59 9.50 11.38 1.20
CA SER A 59 8.64 10.21 1.00
C SER A 59 9.12 8.99 1.77
N PHE A 60 10.43 8.82 1.92
CA PHE A 60 11.01 7.78 2.75
C PHE A 60 10.70 8.00 4.23
N GLU A 61 10.82 9.23 4.74
CA GLU A 61 10.40 9.55 6.10
C GLU A 61 8.91 9.29 6.34
N GLN A 62 8.05 9.65 5.38
CA GLN A 62 6.61 9.37 5.45
C GLN A 62 6.35 7.85 5.54
N LEU A 63 7.10 7.05 4.76
CA LEU A 63 7.02 5.59 4.79
C LEU A 63 7.40 5.02 6.14
N ILE A 64 8.53 5.45 6.71
CA ILE A 64 8.96 5.02 8.04
C ILE A 64 7.90 5.35 9.10
N ARG A 65 7.34 6.56 9.08
CA ARG A 65 6.26 6.96 10.01
C ARG A 65 5.03 6.06 9.89
N GLN A 66 4.62 5.71 8.67
CA GLN A 66 3.47 4.81 8.46
C GLN A 66 3.76 3.38 8.91
N ILE A 67 4.97 2.86 8.65
CA ILE A 67 5.39 1.53 9.13
C ILE A 67 5.33 1.51 10.66
N THR A 68 5.98 2.46 11.33
CA THR A 68 5.99 2.53 12.80
C THR A 68 4.57 2.68 13.38
N PHE A 69 3.70 3.43 12.72
CA PHE A 69 2.30 3.55 13.14
C PHE A 69 1.56 2.21 13.05
N ILE A 70 1.68 1.50 11.92
CA ILE A 70 1.06 0.19 11.71
C ILE A 70 1.63 -0.84 12.68
N GLU A 71 2.94 -0.86 12.89
CA GLU A 71 3.61 -1.74 13.87
C GLU A 71 3.01 -1.53 15.27
N LYS A 72 2.88 -0.28 15.73
CA LYS A 72 2.25 0.03 17.02
C LYS A 72 0.81 -0.49 17.07
N GLN A 73 0.02 -0.28 16.02
CA GLN A 73 -1.36 -0.80 15.95
C GLN A 73 -1.41 -2.32 16.04
N LEU A 74 -0.47 -3.02 15.39
CA LEU A 74 -0.38 -4.48 15.42
C LEU A 74 0.12 -4.99 16.78
N SER A 75 1.06 -4.31 17.43
CA SER A 75 1.53 -4.67 18.78
C SER A 75 0.46 -4.47 19.85
N ILE A 76 -0.49 -3.54 19.64
CA ILE A 76 -1.61 -3.29 20.54
C ILE A 76 -2.74 -4.33 20.35
N GLN A 77 -2.85 -4.95 19.17
CA GLN A 77 -3.87 -5.97 18.88
C GLN A 77 -3.33 -7.35 19.28
N PRO A 78 -3.91 -8.05 20.29
CA PRO A 78 -3.51 -9.42 20.58
C PRO A 78 -3.73 -10.27 19.33
N ARG A 79 -2.72 -11.06 18.92
CA ARG A 79 -2.87 -12.06 17.85
C ARG A 79 -4.06 -12.95 18.22
N LYS A 80 -5.17 -12.81 17.49
CA LYS A 80 -6.27 -13.76 17.55
C LYS A 80 -5.75 -15.05 16.94
N PHE A 81 -5.37 -15.99 17.79
CA PHE A 81 -5.22 -17.39 17.41
C PHE A 81 -6.63 -17.89 17.11
N TYR A 82 -6.92 -18.12 15.82
CA TYR A 82 -8.09 -18.85 15.35
C TYR A 82 -7.74 -20.32 15.23
#